data_AF-A0A892I5F2-F1
#
_entry.id   AF-A0A892I5F2-F1
#
_cell.length_a   1.000
_cell.length_b   1.000
_cell.length_c   1.000
_cell.angle_alpha   90.00
_cell.angle_beta   90.00
_cell.angle_gamma   90.00
#
_symmetry.space_group_name_H-M   'P 1'
#
loop_
_entity.id
_entity.type
_entity.pdbx_description
1 polymer ?
#
loop_
_entity_poly.entity_id
_entity_poly.type
_entity_poly.pdbx_seq_one_letter_code
_entity_poly.pdbx_strand_id
1 'polypeptide(L)'
;MIVRWLLAAIHLSAFGVAFAAIAARNRALRRLAASAQAVDLRGVFRADTVWGLSALVLIATGVARAFGGFEKGTAYYLHEPLFHAKMTALVLILLLEIVPMVGLIRWRIAARQQRMPDIGRAPTYVRIGHWQAVLVIVIVFAASGMARGIGLAG
;
A
#
# COMPACT_ATOMS: atom_id res chain seq x y z
N MET A 1 4.54 1.95 -27.72
CA MET A 1 3.27 2.61 -27.30
C MET A 1 2.41 1.70 -26.43
N ILE A 2 2.06 0.48 -26.87
CA ILE A 2 1.20 -0.46 -26.12
C ILE A 2 1.76 -0.84 -24.73
N VAL A 3 3.05 -1.21 -24.65
CA VAL A 3 3.69 -1.61 -23.37
C VAL A 3 3.66 -0.49 -22.32
N ARG A 4 3.92 0.76 -22.74
CA ARG A 4 3.89 1.94 -21.86
C ARG A 4 2.49 2.17 -21.30
N TRP A 5 1.48 2.04 -22.15
CA TRP A 5 0.08 2.17 -21.74
C TRP A 5 -0.34 1.05 -20.78
N LEU A 6 -0.04 -0.21 -21.09
CA LEU A 6 -0.34 -1.35 -20.21
C LEU A 6 0.31 -1.20 -18.84
N LEU A 7 1.59 -0.82 -18.81
CA LEU A 7 2.33 -0.61 -17.56
C LEU A 7 1.68 0.48 -16.70
N ALA A 8 1.25 1.58 -17.33
CA ALA A 8 0.54 2.65 -16.64
C ALA A 8 -0.84 2.22 -16.13
N ALA A 9 -1.60 1.48 -16.95
CA ALA A 9 -2.92 0.96 -16.58
C ALA A 9 -2.83 0.01 -15.37
N ILE A 10 -1.90 -0.96 -15.41
CA ILE A 10 -1.66 -1.89 -14.31
C ILE A 10 -1.25 -1.13 -13.04
N HIS A 11 -0.33 -0.18 -13.15
CA HIS A 11 0.11 0.62 -12.01
C HIS A 11 -1.05 1.41 -11.37
N LEU A 12 -1.91 2.02 -12.18
CA LEU A 12 -3.05 2.79 -11.69
C LEU A 12 -4.13 1.89 -11.07
N SER A 13 -4.45 0.75 -11.71
CA SER A 13 -5.37 -0.24 -11.14
C SER A 13 -4.87 -0.79 -9.81
N ALA A 14 -3.56 -1.00 -9.68
CA ALA A 14 -2.95 -1.49 -8.44
C ALA A 14 -3.15 -0.53 -7.26
N PHE A 15 -3.22 0.79 -7.47
CA PHE A 15 -3.58 1.75 -6.41
C PHE A 15 -5.03 1.56 -5.92
N GLY A 16 -5.97 1.31 -6.84
CA GLY A 16 -7.36 1.03 -6.49
C GLY A 16 -7.49 -0.27 -5.69
N VAL A 17 -6.79 -1.32 -6.12
CA VAL A 17 -6.74 -2.61 -5.41
C VAL A 17 -6.09 -2.45 -4.03
N ALA A 18 -4.98 -1.72 -3.93
CA ALA A 18 -4.31 -1.41 -2.68
C ALA A 18 -5.23 -0.73 -1.68
N PHE A 19 -5.90 0.35 -2.10
CA PHE A 19 -6.82 1.10 -1.24
C PHE A 19 -7.98 0.22 -0.76
N ALA A 20 -8.58 -0.55 -1.66
CA ALA A 20 -9.66 -1.48 -1.33
C ALA A 20 -9.19 -2.58 -0.36
N ALA A 21 -7.98 -3.11 -0.54
CA ALA A 21 -7.41 -4.13 0.33
C ALA A 21 -7.11 -3.60 1.74
N ILE A 22 -6.54 -2.40 1.86
CA ILE A 22 -6.34 -1.72 3.16
C ILE A 22 -7.68 -1.50 3.85
N ALA A 23 -8.69 -1.00 3.13
CA ALA A 23 -10.02 -0.77 3.69
C ALA A 23 -10.68 -2.08 4.16
N ALA A 24 -10.55 -3.16 3.38
CA ALA A 24 -11.05 -4.48 3.74
C ALA A 24 -10.33 -5.04 4.98
N ARG A 25 -8.99 -4.93 5.04
CA ARG A 25 -8.18 -5.35 6.19
C ARG A 25 -8.60 -4.60 7.45
N ASN A 26 -8.76 -3.29 7.37
CA ASN A 26 -9.22 -2.46 8.48
C ASN A 26 -10.63 -2.81 8.95
N ARG A 27 -11.56 -3.06 8.02
CA ARG A 27 -12.93 -3.50 8.37
C ARG A 27 -12.91 -4.85 9.08
N ALA A 28 -12.13 -5.81 8.60
CA ALA A 28 -12.01 -7.13 9.21
C ALA A 28 -11.37 -7.05 10.61
N LEU A 29 -10.29 -6.28 10.77
CA LEU A 29 -9.65 -6.06 12.07
C LEU A 29 -10.55 -5.34 13.08
N ARG A 30 -11.37 -4.38 12.63
CA ARG A 30 -12.36 -3.72 13.52
C ARG A 30 -13.44 -4.67 13.99
N ARG A 31 -13.95 -5.52 13.10
CA ARG A 31 -14.93 -6.56 13.47
C ARG A 31 -14.35 -7.53 14.51
N LEU A 32 -13.10 -7.95 14.29
CA LEU A 32 -12.37 -8.80 15.22
C LEU A 32 -12.18 -8.15 16.60
N ALA A 33 -11.87 -6.85 16.63
CA ALA A 33 -11.72 -6.11 17.89
C ALA A 33 -13.06 -5.90 18.63
N ALA A 34 -14.18 -5.84 17.91
CA ALA A 34 -15.51 -5.60 18.48
C ALA A 34 -16.20 -6.88 18.99
N SER A 35 -15.91 -8.05 18.42
CA SER A 35 -16.44 -9.33 18.89
C SER A 35 -15.43 -10.44 18.69
N ALA A 36 -14.89 -10.94 19.81
CA ALA A 36 -13.95 -12.06 19.82
C ALA A 36 -14.62 -13.42 19.56
N GLN A 37 -15.96 -13.53 19.60
CA GLN A 37 -16.67 -14.80 19.41
C GLN A 37 -16.71 -15.29 17.94
N ALA A 38 -16.38 -14.45 16.96
CA ALA A 38 -16.29 -14.84 15.55
C ALA A 38 -14.99 -14.33 14.94
N VAL A 39 -13.89 -14.98 15.28
CA VAL A 39 -12.54 -14.66 14.80
C VAL A 39 -12.45 -14.94 13.29
N ASP A 40 -12.88 -14.00 12.45
CA ASP A 40 -12.69 -14.06 10.98
C ASP A 40 -11.26 -13.64 10.59
N LEU A 41 -10.29 -14.46 11.02
CA LEU A 41 -8.88 -14.30 10.61
C LEU A 41 -8.71 -14.50 9.11
N ARG A 42 -9.59 -15.29 8.47
CA ARG A 42 -9.53 -15.56 7.03
C ARG A 42 -9.74 -14.27 6.23
N GLY A 43 -10.73 -13.46 6.62
CA GLY A 43 -10.95 -12.14 6.02
C GLY A 43 -9.75 -11.21 6.17
N VAL A 44 -9.16 -11.14 7.37
CA VAL A 44 -7.95 -10.34 7.63
C VAL A 44 -6.79 -10.81 6.75
N PHE A 45 -6.51 -12.10 6.72
CA PHE A 45 -5.37 -12.66 5.98
C PHE A 45 -5.53 -12.51 4.46
N ARG A 46 -6.75 -12.68 3.92
CA ARG A 46 -7.01 -12.47 2.49
C ARG A 46 -6.78 -11.02 2.10
N ALA A 47 -7.35 -10.08 2.85
CA ALA A 47 -7.16 -8.66 2.59
C ALA A 47 -5.69 -8.24 2.71
N ASP A 48 -4.98 -8.77 3.70
CA ASP A 48 -3.54 -8.56 3.90
C ASP A 48 -2.70 -9.09 2.74
N THR A 49 -3.01 -10.29 2.23
CA THR A 49 -2.34 -10.84 1.05
C THR A 49 -2.57 -9.98 -0.19
N VAL A 50 -3.81 -9.54 -0.43
CA VAL A 50 -4.12 -8.65 -1.58
C VAL A 50 -3.38 -7.33 -1.45
N TRP A 51 -3.30 -6.76 -0.25
CA TRP A 51 -2.51 -5.56 0.03
C TRP A 51 -1.02 -5.78 -0.31
N GLY A 52 -0.40 -6.84 0.22
CA GLY A 52 1.00 -7.16 -0.07
C GLY A 52 1.29 -7.36 -1.57
N LEU A 53 0.41 -8.08 -2.28
CA LEU A 53 0.53 -8.26 -3.73
C LEU A 53 0.39 -6.94 -4.49
N SER A 54 -0.56 -6.08 -4.09
CA SER A 54 -0.73 -4.77 -4.71
C SER A 54 0.49 -3.88 -4.49
N ALA A 55 1.12 -3.93 -3.31
CA ALA A 55 2.34 -3.20 -3.02
C ALA A 55 3.51 -3.68 -3.91
N LEU A 56 3.65 -5.01 -4.09
CA LEU A 56 4.66 -5.57 -5.00
C LEU A 56 4.45 -5.09 -6.44
N VAL A 57 3.21 -5.11 -6.94
CA VAL A 57 2.88 -4.60 -8.29
C VAL A 57 3.20 -3.11 -8.39
N LEU A 58 2.80 -2.30 -7.41
CA LEU A 58 3.06 -0.85 -7.40
C LEU A 58 4.55 -0.54 -7.42
N ILE A 59 5.36 -1.24 -6.62
CA ILE A 59 6.82 -1.04 -6.57
C ILE A 59 7.45 -1.47 -7.90
N ALA A 60 7.16 -2.68 -8.38
CA ALA A 60 7.75 -3.22 -9.60
C ALA A 60 7.42 -2.34 -10.81
N THR A 61 6.14 -1.99 -10.98
CA THR A 61 5.71 -1.13 -12.10
C THR A 61 6.17 0.32 -11.93
N GLY A 62 6.28 0.83 -10.69
CA GLY A 62 6.80 2.17 -10.41
C GLY A 62 8.29 2.30 -10.74
N VAL A 63 9.10 1.32 -10.34
CA VAL A 63 10.54 1.26 -10.68
C VAL A 63 10.72 1.13 -12.20
N ALA A 64 9.97 0.24 -12.85
CA ALA A 64 10.02 0.09 -14.30
C ALA A 64 9.68 1.40 -15.02
N ARG A 65 8.70 2.15 -14.54
CA ARG A 65 8.33 3.45 -15.11
C ARG A 65 9.40 4.53 -14.92
N ALA A 66 9.93 4.66 -13.69
CA ALA A 66 10.92 5.70 -13.36
C ALA A 66 12.30 5.46 -13.99
N PHE A 67 12.72 4.20 -14.13
CA PHE A 67 14.10 3.86 -14.54
C PHE A 67 14.21 3.02 -15.81
N GLY A 68 13.11 2.45 -16.34
CA GLY A 68 13.12 1.62 -17.54
C GLY A 68 13.16 2.38 -18.86
N GLY A 69 13.47 3.68 -18.85
CA GLY A 69 13.49 4.52 -20.07
C GLY A 69 12.10 4.82 -20.66
N PHE A 70 11.02 4.54 -19.91
CA PHE A 70 9.64 4.73 -20.38
C PHE A 70 9.07 6.13 -20.10
N GLU A 71 9.79 6.98 -19.38
CA GLU A 71 9.37 8.32 -18.91
C GLU A 71 10.45 9.40 -19.14
N LYS A 72 10.17 10.66 -18.73
CA LYS A 72 11.12 11.78 -18.78
C LYS A 72 12.34 11.39 -17.92
N GLY A 73 13.55 11.34 -18.51
CA GLY A 73 14.73 10.68 -17.91
C GLY A 73 15.07 11.04 -16.45
N THR A 74 15.91 10.23 -15.80
CA THR A 74 16.17 10.26 -14.35
C THR A 74 16.48 11.64 -13.75
N ALA A 75 17.15 12.52 -14.50
CA ALA A 75 17.46 13.89 -14.06
C ALA A 75 16.20 14.75 -13.79
N TYR A 76 15.12 14.53 -14.54
CA TYR A 76 13.83 15.20 -14.33
C TYR A 76 13.20 14.80 -12.99
N TYR A 77 13.21 13.50 -12.67
CA TYR A 77 12.65 12.99 -11.41
C TYR A 77 13.41 13.50 -10.18
N LEU A 78 14.73 13.62 -10.26
CA LEU A 78 15.55 14.07 -9.13
C LEU A 78 15.30 15.54 -8.73
N HIS A 79 14.79 16.38 -9.64
CA HIS A 79 14.53 17.80 -9.38
C HIS A 79 13.04 18.12 -9.15
N GLU A 80 12.15 17.15 -9.36
CA GLU A 80 10.70 17.32 -9.22
C GLU A 80 10.28 17.15 -7.73
N PRO A 81 9.81 18.21 -7.04
CA PRO A 81 9.48 18.12 -5.60
C PRO A 81 8.37 17.11 -5.30
N LEU A 82 7.39 16.98 -6.21
CA LEU A 82 6.31 16.01 -6.07
C LEU A 82 6.79 14.56 -6.22
N PHE A 83 7.89 14.32 -6.94
CA PHE A 83 8.51 12.99 -6.97
C PHE A 83 9.04 12.62 -5.59
N HIS A 84 9.77 13.52 -4.93
CA HIS A 84 10.27 13.31 -3.57
C HIS A 84 9.15 13.12 -2.56
N ALA A 85 8.05 13.88 -2.68
CA ALA A 85 6.86 13.70 -1.84
C ALA A 85 6.26 12.30 -2.01
N LYS A 86 6.09 11.84 -3.26
CA LYS A 86 5.62 10.48 -3.59
C LYS A 86 6.56 9.40 -3.00
N MET A 87 7.87 9.56 -3.16
CA MET A 87 8.86 8.60 -2.67
C MET A 87 8.90 8.56 -1.14
N THR A 88 8.80 9.71 -0.48
CA THR A 88 8.69 9.81 0.98
C THR A 88 7.43 9.10 1.48
N ALA A 89 6.27 9.34 0.84
CA ALA A 89 5.03 8.65 1.20
C ALA A 89 5.14 7.13 1.02
N LEU A 90 5.78 6.66 -0.05
CA LEU A 90 6.05 5.22 -0.26
C LEU A 90 6.90 4.64 0.88
N VAL A 91 8.00 5.30 1.24
CA VAL A 91 8.87 4.86 2.34
C VAL A 91 8.10 4.81 3.67
N LEU A 92 7.29 5.83 3.97
CA LEU A 92 6.45 5.86 5.17
C LEU A 92 5.44 4.71 5.19
N ILE A 93 4.79 4.40 4.06
CA ILE A 93 3.89 3.24 3.95
C ILE A 93 4.62 1.94 4.31
N LEU A 94 5.83 1.74 3.77
CA LEU A 94 6.63 0.54 4.00
C LEU A 94 7.06 0.42 5.46
N LEU A 95 7.55 1.51 6.06
CA LEU A 95 7.93 1.54 7.48
C LEU A 95 6.74 1.23 8.38
N LEU A 96 5.59 1.85 8.10
CA LEU A 96 4.33 1.60 8.80
C LEU A 96 3.88 0.15 8.64
N GLU A 97 4.07 -0.47 7.48
CA GLU A 97 3.63 -1.84 7.18
C GLU A 97 4.40 -2.91 7.95
N ILE A 98 5.64 -2.64 8.39
CA ILE A 98 6.45 -3.62 9.13
C ILE A 98 5.70 -4.14 10.36
N VAL A 99 5.05 -3.25 11.11
CA VAL A 99 4.33 -3.60 12.34
C VAL A 99 3.15 -4.57 12.10
N PRO A 100 2.13 -4.23 11.27
CA PRO A 100 1.04 -5.15 10.97
C PRO A 100 1.52 -6.40 10.23
N MET A 101 2.51 -6.30 9.33
CA MET A 101 3.02 -7.46 8.59
C MET A 101 3.60 -8.53 9.53
N VAL A 102 4.52 -8.15 10.42
CA VAL A 102 5.10 -9.08 11.40
C VAL A 102 4.03 -9.62 12.35
N GLY A 103 3.11 -8.76 12.79
CA GLY A 103 1.99 -9.14 13.65
C GLY A 103 1.09 -10.20 13.02
N LEU A 104 0.66 -9.97 11.78
CA LEU A 104 -0.24 -10.86 11.04
C LEU A 104 0.45 -12.16 10.61
N ILE A 105 1.76 -12.14 10.34
CA ILE A 105 2.55 -13.38 10.16
C ILE A 105 2.51 -14.24 11.43
N ARG A 106 2.73 -13.64 12.61
CA ARG A 106 2.63 -14.36 13.88
C ARG A 106 1.21 -14.91 14.11
N TRP A 107 0.18 -14.15 13.73
CA TRP A 107 -1.20 -14.62 13.81
C TRP A 107 -1.47 -15.80 12.87
N ARG A 108 -0.93 -15.78 11.64
CA ARG A 108 -1.00 -16.91 10.70
C ARG A 108 -0.34 -18.15 11.30
N ILE A 109 0.82 -18.02 11.92
CA ILE A 109 1.54 -19.13 12.57
C ILE A 109 0.72 -19.69 13.74
N ALA A 110 0.20 -18.84 14.62
CA ALA A 110 -0.63 -19.26 15.76
C ALA A 110 -1.90 -20.00 15.30
N ALA A 111 -2.60 -19.46 14.31
CA ALA A 111 -3.80 -20.07 13.74
C ALA A 111 -3.52 -21.44 13.12
N ARG A 112 -2.38 -21.62 12.43
CA ARG A 112 -1.94 -22.92 11.89
C ARG A 112 -1.67 -23.96 12.99
N GLN A 113 -1.29 -23.51 14.18
CA GLN A 113 -1.05 -24.35 15.34
C GLN A 113 -2.29 -24.50 16.23
N GLN A 114 -3.48 -24.10 15.74
CA GLN A 114 -4.74 -24.12 16.50
C GLN A 114 -4.69 -23.31 17.81
N ARG A 115 -3.79 -22.33 17.89
CA ARG A 115 -3.67 -21.40 19.02
C ARG A 115 -4.40 -20.10 18.70
N MET A 116 -5.04 -19.52 19.71
CA MET A 116 -5.70 -18.22 19.56
C MET A 116 -4.64 -17.10 19.51
N PRO A 117 -4.58 -16.29 18.44
CA PRO A 117 -3.65 -15.18 18.38
C PRO A 117 -4.04 -14.07 19.36
N ASP A 118 -3.05 -13.35 19.88
CA ASP A 118 -3.27 -12.14 20.67
C ASP A 118 -3.82 -11.01 19.78
N ILE A 119 -5.13 -10.80 19.88
CA ILE A 119 -5.89 -9.78 19.12
C ILE A 119 -5.80 -8.38 19.75
N GLY A 120 -5.16 -8.20 20.90
CA GLY A 120 -5.07 -6.91 21.61
C GLY A 120 -4.41 -5.81 20.77
N ARG A 121 -3.58 -6.18 19.78
CA ARG A 121 -2.95 -5.24 18.83
C ARG A 121 -3.82 -4.85 17.63
N ALA A 122 -5.00 -5.45 17.45
CA ALA A 122 -5.88 -5.16 16.30
C ALA A 122 -6.18 -3.65 16.11
N PRO A 123 -6.49 -2.86 17.17
CA PRO A 123 -6.74 -1.43 17.01
C PRO A 123 -5.54 -0.64 16.48
N THR A 124 -4.32 -1.07 16.84
CA THR A 124 -3.08 -0.46 16.35
C THR A 124 -2.92 -0.70 14.85
N TYR A 125 -3.14 -1.94 14.40
CA TYR A 125 -3.08 -2.28 12.97
C TYR A 125 -4.12 -1.52 12.16
N VAL A 126 -5.33 -1.31 12.71
CA VAL A 126 -6.36 -0.48 12.09
C VAL A 126 -5.90 0.97 11.95
N ARG A 127 -5.30 1.56 12.98
CA ARG A 127 -4.79 2.95 12.93
C ARG A 127 -3.69 3.09 11.87
N ILE A 128 -2.75 2.15 11.83
CA ILE A 128 -1.70 2.10 10.82
C ILE A 128 -2.32 2.01 9.41
N GLY A 129 -3.30 1.13 9.21
CA GLY A 129 -3.97 1.01 7.91
C GLY A 129 -4.67 2.30 7.46
N HIS A 130 -5.22 3.11 8.37
CA HIS A 130 -5.80 4.41 7.96
C HIS A 130 -4.70 5.36 7.45
N TRP A 131 -3.57 5.44 8.14
CA TRP A 131 -2.44 6.24 7.68
C TRP A 131 -1.91 5.77 6.33
N GLN A 132 -1.84 4.45 6.10
CA GLN A 132 -1.45 3.90 4.81
C GLN A 132 -2.44 4.26 3.70
N ALA A 133 -3.75 4.21 3.96
CA ALA A 133 -4.77 4.63 3.00
C ALA A 133 -4.63 6.11 2.64
N VAL A 134 -4.38 6.98 3.63
CA VAL A 134 -4.11 8.42 3.41
C VAL A 134 -2.84 8.60 2.57
N LEU A 135 -1.75 7.92 2.89
CA LEU A 135 -0.49 8.02 2.15
C LEU A 135 -0.61 7.50 0.71
N VAL A 136 -1.41 6.45 0.47
CA VAL A 136 -1.74 5.99 -0.89
C VAL A 136 -2.43 7.11 -1.69
N ILE A 137 -3.38 7.82 -1.08
CA ILE A 137 -4.03 8.96 -1.73
C ILE A 137 -3.01 10.08 -2.00
N VAL A 138 -2.14 10.40 -1.04
CA VAL A 138 -1.06 11.40 -1.22
C VAL A 138 -0.18 11.05 -2.42
N ILE A 139 0.19 9.78 -2.59
CA ILE A 139 0.97 9.32 -3.75
C ILE A 139 0.22 9.59 -5.07
N VAL A 140 -1.09 9.29 -5.12
CA VAL A 140 -1.91 9.53 -6.31
C VAL A 140 -1.99 11.03 -6.63
N PHE A 141 -2.17 11.89 -5.62
CA PHE A 141 -2.19 13.34 -5.79
C PHE A 141 -0.84 13.87 -6.29
N ALA A 142 0.27 13.44 -5.68
CA ALA A 142 1.61 13.82 -6.12
C ALA A 142 1.87 13.40 -7.58
N ALA A 143 1.54 12.15 -7.94
CA ALA A 143 1.69 11.67 -9.32
C ALA A 143 0.82 12.45 -10.33
N SER A 144 -0.40 12.82 -9.93
CA SER A 144 -1.33 13.62 -10.72
C SER A 144 -0.83 15.05 -10.94
N GLY A 145 -0.19 15.65 -9.94
CA GLY A 145 0.45 16.96 -10.03
C GLY A 145 1.68 16.96 -10.94
N MET A 146 2.55 15.96 -10.81
CA MET A 146 3.71 15.77 -11.69
C MET A 146 3.32 15.65 -13.17
N ALA A 147 2.23 14.91 -13.46
CA ALA A 147 1.72 14.75 -14.82
C ALA A 147 1.27 16.08 -15.46
N ARG A 148 0.96 17.09 -14.62
CA ARG A 148 0.55 18.44 -15.04
C ARG A 148 1.65 19.48 -14.88
N GLY A 149 2.86 19.09 -14.46
CA GLY A 149 3.97 20.02 -14.23
C GLY A 149 3.80 20.93 -13.00
N ILE A 150 2.92 20.57 -12.07
CA ILE A 150 2.72 21.33 -10.82
C ILE A 150 3.93 21.06 -9.91
N GLY A 151 4.64 22.11 -9.46
CA GLY A 151 5.74 21.98 -8.49
C GLY A 151 7.14 22.14 -9.08
N LEU A 152 7.28 22.11 -10.39
CA LEU A 152 8.44 22.72 -11.06
C LEU A 152 8.19 24.22 -11.06
N ALA A 153 9.00 24.97 -10.30
CA ALA A 153 9.12 26.40 -10.55
C ALA A 153 9.53 26.57 -12.03
N GLY A 154 8.89 27.52 -12.72
CA GLY A 154 9.20 27.84 -14.12
C GLY A 154 10.67 28.17 -14.35
#